data_AF-A0A852PKB6-F1
#
_entry.id   AF-A0A852PKB6-F1
#
_cell.length_a   1.000
_cell.length_b   1.000
_cell.length_c   1.000
_cell.angle_alpha   90.00
_cell.angle_beta   90.00
_cell.angle_gamma   90.00
#
_symmetry.space_group_name_H-M   'P 1'
#
loop_
_entity.id
_entity.type
_entity.pdbx_description
1 polymer ?
#
loop_
_entity_poly.entity_id
_entity_poly.type
_entity_poly.pdbx_seq_one_letter_code
_entity_poly.pdbx_strand_id
1 'polypeptide(L)'
;QVDFAFTVWQSFPERIVGYPARSHFWDNTKERWGYTSKWTNDYSMVLTGAAIYHKYYHYLYTHYLPASLKNMVDQLANCEDILMNFLVSAVTKLPPIKVTQKKQYKETMMGQTSRASRWADPDHFAQRQSCMNTFASWFGYMPLIHSQMRLDPVLFKDQVSILRKKYRDIERL
;
A
#
# COMPACT_ATOMS: atom_id res chain seq x y z
N GLN A 1 -5.92 -15.56 -3.42
CA GLN A 1 -5.32 -14.39 -2.71
C GLN A 1 -5.78 -13.11 -3.39
N VAL A 2 -5.52 -12.97 -4.69
CA VAL A 2 -6.08 -11.91 -5.53
C VAL A 2 -7.61 -11.84 -5.41
N ASP A 3 -8.30 -13.00 -5.35
CA ASP A 3 -9.76 -13.06 -5.23
C ASP A 3 -10.28 -12.36 -3.98
N PHE A 4 -9.66 -12.61 -2.82
CA PHE A 4 -10.04 -11.94 -1.58
C PHE A 4 -9.80 -10.43 -1.65
N ALA A 5 -8.63 -10.00 -2.12
CA ALA A 5 -8.33 -8.58 -2.28
C ALA A 5 -9.32 -7.91 -3.26
N PHE A 6 -9.72 -8.62 -4.31
CA PHE A 6 -10.71 -8.15 -5.27
C PHE A 6 -12.11 -8.06 -4.65
N THR A 7 -12.55 -9.06 -3.90
CA THR A 7 -13.83 -9.03 -3.16
C THR A 7 -13.86 -7.87 -2.15
N VAL A 8 -12.77 -7.65 -1.43
CA VAL A 8 -12.64 -6.46 -0.56
C VAL A 8 -12.76 -5.19 -1.39
N TRP A 9 -12.03 -5.09 -2.50
CA TRP A 9 -12.12 -3.92 -3.39
C TRP A 9 -13.51 -3.70 -3.95
N GLN A 10 -14.27 -4.74 -4.29
CA GLN A 10 -15.67 -4.61 -4.72
C GLN A 10 -16.57 -3.97 -3.65
N SER A 11 -16.20 -4.10 -2.37
CA SER A 11 -16.92 -3.49 -1.25
C SER A 11 -16.46 -2.04 -0.97
N PHE A 12 -15.29 -1.65 -1.47
CA PHE A 12 -14.66 -0.34 -1.27
C PHE A 12 -13.98 0.14 -2.58
N PRO A 13 -14.74 0.28 -3.69
CA PRO A 13 -14.17 0.48 -5.02
C PRO A 13 -13.39 1.80 -5.16
N GLU A 14 -13.69 2.78 -4.32
CA GLU A 14 -13.04 4.10 -4.25
C GLU A 14 -11.67 4.07 -3.57
N ARG A 15 -11.30 2.98 -2.89
CA ARG A 15 -10.05 2.93 -2.08
C ARG A 15 -9.01 2.03 -2.74
N ILE A 16 -7.73 2.32 -2.46
CA ILE A 16 -6.65 1.39 -2.79
C ILE A 16 -6.69 0.24 -1.79
N VAL A 17 -6.81 -1.00 -2.29
CA VAL A 17 -6.83 -2.22 -1.48
C VAL A 17 -5.61 -3.07 -1.81
N GLY A 18 -4.82 -3.47 -0.82
CA GLY A 18 -3.62 -4.28 -1.12
C GLY A 18 -2.81 -4.70 0.10
N TYR A 19 -1.62 -5.25 -0.15
CA TYR A 19 -0.85 -5.97 0.87
C TYR A 19 0.28 -5.14 1.51
N PRO A 20 1.22 -4.55 0.76
CA PRO A 20 2.38 -3.91 1.37
C PRO A 20 1.99 -2.52 1.86
N ALA A 21 1.78 -2.41 3.17
CA ALA A 21 1.44 -1.13 3.80
C ALA A 21 2.70 -0.33 4.17
N ARG A 22 2.61 0.99 4.04
CA ARG A 22 3.63 1.98 4.44
C ARG A 22 2.95 3.15 5.11
N SER A 23 3.73 3.99 5.78
CA SER A 23 3.18 5.15 6.46
C SER A 23 4.00 6.41 6.18
N HIS A 24 3.37 7.54 6.47
CA HIS A 24 4.04 8.82 6.58
C HIS A 24 4.10 9.25 8.04
N PHE A 25 4.93 10.24 8.32
CA PHE A 25 4.98 10.91 9.62
C PHE A 25 5.48 12.35 9.43
N TRP A 26 5.18 13.21 10.39
CA TRP A 26 5.79 14.53 10.47
C TRP A 26 7.07 14.47 11.30
N ASP A 27 8.20 14.92 10.74
CA ASP A 27 9.46 15.04 11.47
C ASP A 27 9.57 16.44 12.07
N ASN A 28 9.27 16.58 13.37
CA ASN A 28 9.35 17.86 14.08
C ASN A 28 10.77 18.47 14.05
N THR A 29 11.81 17.65 13.94
CA THR A 29 13.19 18.17 13.96
C THR A 29 13.62 18.78 12.63
N LYS A 30 13.01 18.31 11.53
CA LYS A 30 13.33 18.75 10.16
C LYS A 30 12.21 19.55 9.51
N GLU A 31 11.12 19.75 10.24
CA GLU A 31 9.89 20.44 9.81
C GLU A 31 9.42 19.99 8.43
N ARG A 32 9.39 18.66 8.23
CA ARG A 32 9.06 18.07 6.93
C ARG A 32 8.40 16.71 7.07
N TRP A 33 7.68 16.31 6.03
CA TRP A 33 7.07 14.99 5.97
C TRP A 33 8.12 13.91 5.70
N GLY A 34 7.94 12.75 6.32
CA GLY A 34 8.76 11.57 6.15
C GLY A 34 7.94 10.37 5.72
N TYR A 35 8.53 9.52 4.89
CA TYR A 35 8.11 8.16 4.58
C TYR A 35 8.77 7.17 5.54
N THR A 36 8.03 6.13 5.94
CA THR A 36 8.52 5.04 6.77
C THR A 36 8.09 3.67 6.26
N SER A 37 9.02 2.73 6.30
CA SER A 37 8.79 1.31 6.05
C SER A 37 8.63 0.48 7.32
N LYS A 38 8.57 1.13 8.49
CA LYS A 38 8.30 0.45 9.76
C LYS A 38 6.98 -0.30 9.69
N TRP A 39 7.02 -1.57 10.08
CA TRP A 39 5.85 -2.43 10.14
C TRP A 39 5.07 -2.10 11.40
N THR A 40 4.02 -1.29 11.25
CA THR A 40 3.10 -0.98 12.35
C THR A 40 1.66 -1.28 11.94
N ASN A 41 0.75 -1.27 12.92
CA ASN A 41 -0.67 -1.41 12.63
C ASN A 41 -1.24 -0.16 11.96
N ASP A 42 -0.61 0.99 12.21
CA ASP A 42 -0.92 2.27 11.60
C ASP A 42 -0.20 2.43 10.25
N TYR A 43 -0.96 2.84 9.23
CA TYR A 43 -0.47 3.03 7.88
C TYR A 43 -1.30 4.09 7.16
N SER A 44 -0.72 4.68 6.13
CA SER A 44 -1.40 5.69 5.31
C SER A 44 -1.28 5.42 3.81
N MET A 45 -0.55 4.37 3.43
CA MET A 45 -0.28 4.01 2.05
C MET A 45 -0.33 2.49 1.87
N VAL A 46 -0.76 2.06 0.69
CA VAL A 46 -0.61 0.70 0.20
C VAL A 46 0.14 0.75 -1.13
N LEU A 47 1.25 0.00 -1.24
CA LEU A 47 2.09 0.05 -2.43
C LEU A 47 1.40 -0.62 -3.62
N THR A 48 1.42 0.05 -4.77
CA THR A 48 0.71 -0.33 -6.00
C THR A 48 1.21 -1.63 -6.63
N GLY A 49 2.44 -2.06 -6.32
CA GLY A 49 3.01 -3.33 -6.80
C GLY A 49 2.24 -4.59 -6.37
N ALA A 50 1.38 -4.48 -5.36
CA ALA A 50 0.45 -5.55 -4.97
C ALA A 50 -0.84 -4.94 -4.40
N ALA A 51 -1.55 -4.18 -5.24
CA ALA A 51 -2.81 -3.53 -4.90
C ALA A 51 -3.82 -3.55 -6.05
N ILE A 52 -5.09 -3.34 -5.71
CA ILE A 52 -6.22 -3.15 -6.60
C ILE A 52 -6.78 -1.76 -6.32
N TYR A 53 -7.03 -0.99 -7.38
CA TYR A 53 -7.64 0.33 -7.32
C TYR A 53 -8.42 0.59 -8.60
N HIS A 54 -9.35 1.54 -8.56
CA HIS A 54 -10.21 1.83 -9.70
C HIS A 54 -9.42 2.48 -10.86
N LYS A 55 -9.68 2.05 -12.11
CA LYS A 55 -9.01 2.59 -13.32
C LYS A 55 -9.11 4.11 -13.48
N TYR A 56 -10.14 4.71 -12.89
CA TYR A 56 -10.33 6.16 -12.84
C TYR A 56 -9.12 6.89 -12.23
N TYR A 57 -8.50 6.33 -11.19
CA TYR A 57 -7.32 6.95 -10.57
C TYR A 57 -6.09 6.85 -11.47
N HIS A 58 -5.98 5.79 -12.28
CA HIS A 58 -4.96 5.73 -13.31
C HIS A 58 -5.17 6.79 -14.39
N TYR A 59 -6.43 7.02 -14.80
CA TYR A 59 -6.77 8.10 -15.72
C TYR A 59 -6.39 9.48 -15.15
N LEU A 60 -6.75 9.76 -13.89
CA LEU A 60 -6.36 10.99 -13.21
C LEU A 60 -4.84 11.12 -13.08
N TYR A 61 -4.15 10.04 -12.74
CA TYR A 61 -2.69 10.03 -12.67
C TYR A 61 -2.09 10.46 -14.01
N THR A 62 -2.58 9.91 -15.11
CA THR A 62 -2.04 10.19 -16.45
C THR A 62 -2.43 11.56 -16.98
N HIS A 63 -3.67 12.01 -16.78
CA HIS A 63 -4.23 13.17 -17.47
C HIS A 63 -4.42 14.41 -16.59
N TYR A 64 -4.59 14.25 -15.28
CA TYR A 64 -4.84 15.35 -14.36
C TYR A 64 -3.56 15.82 -13.65
N LEU A 65 -2.68 14.90 -13.26
CA LEU A 65 -1.42 15.29 -12.62
C LEU A 65 -0.50 16.04 -13.61
N PRO A 66 0.23 17.06 -13.14
CA PRO A 66 1.12 17.84 -13.98
C PRO A 66 2.27 16.99 -14.50
N ALA A 67 2.75 17.34 -15.70
CA ALA A 67 3.88 16.65 -16.31
C ALA A 67 5.14 16.69 -15.43
N SER A 68 5.36 17.75 -14.64
CA SER A 68 6.51 17.86 -13.74
C SER A 68 6.60 16.74 -12.71
N LEU A 69 5.47 16.38 -12.07
CA LEU A 69 5.43 15.30 -11.08
C LEU A 69 5.63 13.93 -11.73
N LYS A 70 5.00 13.71 -12.88
CA LYS A 70 5.15 12.45 -13.64
C LYS A 70 6.59 12.28 -14.13
N ASN A 71 7.19 13.31 -14.71
CA ASN A 71 8.58 13.29 -15.17
C ASN A 71 9.55 13.03 -14.01
N MET A 72 9.30 13.59 -12.82
CA MET A 72 10.11 13.29 -11.64
C MET A 72 10.03 11.80 -11.27
N VAL A 73 8.82 11.23 -11.23
CA VAL A 73 8.63 9.79 -10.97
C VAL A 73 9.34 8.93 -12.02
N ASP A 74 9.22 9.29 -13.30
CA ASP A 74 9.84 8.55 -14.41
C ASP A 74 11.37 8.61 -14.36
N GLN A 75 11.95 9.78 -14.06
CA GLN A 75 13.40 9.98 -13.92
C GLN A 75 13.98 9.21 -12.72
N LEU A 76 13.27 9.21 -11.59
CA LEU A 76 13.69 8.48 -10.39
C LEU A 76 13.43 6.98 -10.49
N ALA A 77 12.52 6.55 -11.37
CA ALA A 77 11.97 5.20 -11.41
C ALA A 77 11.50 4.73 -10.01
N ASN A 78 10.86 5.64 -9.26
CA ASN A 78 10.46 5.48 -7.86
C ASN A 78 9.29 6.43 -7.56
N CYS A 79 8.65 6.26 -6.40
CA CYS A 79 7.60 7.14 -5.87
C CYS A 79 6.27 7.17 -6.64
N GLU A 80 6.07 6.33 -7.65
CA GLU A 80 4.79 6.20 -8.36
C GLU A 80 3.67 5.73 -7.42
N ASP A 81 4.03 4.83 -6.50
CA ASP A 81 3.16 4.30 -5.46
C ASP A 81 2.75 5.40 -4.46
N ILE A 82 3.70 6.22 -4.02
CA ILE A 82 3.45 7.36 -3.13
C ILE A 82 2.53 8.37 -3.83
N LEU A 83 2.86 8.77 -5.07
CA LEU A 83 2.07 9.75 -5.81
C LEU A 83 0.64 9.25 -6.06
N MET A 84 0.47 7.97 -6.39
CA MET A 84 -0.85 7.36 -6.53
C MET A 84 -1.65 7.41 -5.22
N ASN A 85 -1.03 7.08 -4.07
CA ASN A 85 -1.71 7.18 -2.77
C ASN A 85 -2.09 8.63 -2.41
N PHE A 86 -1.23 9.60 -2.73
CA PHE A 86 -1.55 11.03 -2.57
C PHE A 86 -2.77 11.42 -3.40
N LEU A 87 -2.77 11.06 -4.69
CA LEU A 87 -3.87 11.36 -5.62
C LEU A 87 -5.18 10.76 -5.13
N VAL A 88 -5.21 9.45 -4.81
CA VAL A 88 -6.44 8.78 -4.38
C VAL A 88 -6.94 9.37 -3.07
N SER A 89 -6.08 9.58 -2.08
CA SER A 89 -6.48 10.15 -0.79
C SER A 89 -6.95 11.60 -0.92
N ALA A 90 -6.34 12.39 -1.81
CA ALA A 90 -6.75 13.76 -2.08
C ALA A 90 -8.15 13.84 -2.71
N VAL A 91 -8.49 12.90 -3.60
CA VAL A 91 -9.78 12.84 -4.28
C VAL A 91 -10.87 12.29 -3.37
N THR A 92 -10.61 11.20 -2.65
CA THR A 92 -11.65 10.50 -1.87
C THR A 92 -11.77 10.98 -0.43
N LYS A 93 -10.72 11.59 0.12
CA LYS A 93 -10.58 11.87 1.56
C LYS A 93 -10.69 10.61 2.43
N LEU A 94 -10.33 9.45 1.88
CA LEU A 94 -10.35 8.17 2.56
C LEU A 94 -8.95 7.54 2.58
N PRO A 95 -8.55 6.85 3.67
CA PRO A 95 -7.28 6.14 3.71
C PRO A 95 -7.33 4.86 2.85
N PRO A 96 -6.21 4.20 2.54
CA PRO A 96 -6.23 2.90 1.86
C PRO A 96 -6.70 1.77 2.79
N ILE A 97 -6.92 0.57 2.23
CA ILE A 97 -7.27 -0.65 2.98
C ILE A 97 -6.16 -1.69 2.83
N LYS A 98 -5.60 -2.09 3.98
CA LYS A 98 -4.65 -3.19 4.08
C LYS A 98 -5.38 -4.54 4.18
N VAL A 99 -5.06 -5.46 3.28
CA VAL A 99 -5.44 -6.87 3.38
C VAL A 99 -4.28 -7.72 3.88
N THR A 100 -4.58 -8.83 4.55
CA THR A 100 -3.68 -9.94 4.95
C THR A 100 -2.19 -9.61 5.11
N GLN A 101 -1.67 -9.65 6.34
CA GLN A 101 -0.23 -9.58 6.56
C GLN A 101 0.44 -10.90 6.16
N LYS A 102 1.12 -10.95 5.02
CA LYS A 102 2.02 -12.07 4.72
C LYS A 102 3.37 -11.83 5.41
N LYS A 103 3.64 -12.60 6.48
CA LYS A 103 5.02 -12.80 7.01
C LYS A 103 6.00 -13.24 5.90
N GLN A 104 5.46 -13.88 4.85
CA GLN A 104 6.16 -14.40 3.67
C GLN A 104 6.58 -13.37 2.60
N TYR A 105 6.12 -12.11 2.63
CA TYR A 105 6.62 -11.11 1.67
C TYR A 105 8.14 -10.91 1.82
N LYS A 106 8.66 -11.05 3.05
CA LYS A 106 10.10 -11.05 3.31
C LYS A 106 10.81 -12.25 2.67
N GLU A 107 10.29 -13.46 2.81
CA GLU A 107 10.95 -14.68 2.31
C GLU A 107 11.09 -14.71 0.79
N THR A 108 10.06 -14.30 0.05
CA THR A 108 10.12 -14.29 -1.43
C THR A 108 11.07 -13.21 -1.97
N MET A 109 11.22 -12.09 -1.25
CA MET A 109 12.14 -10.99 -1.63
C MET A 109 13.60 -11.26 -1.22
N MET A 110 13.83 -12.09 -0.20
CA MET A 110 15.17 -12.49 0.26
C MET A 110 15.77 -13.65 -0.54
N GLY A 111 14.96 -14.40 -1.31
CA GLY A 111 15.42 -15.52 -2.14
C GLY A 111 16.00 -15.13 -3.52
N GLN A 112 15.92 -13.84 -3.92
CA GLN A 112 16.47 -13.36 -5.19
C GLN A 112 17.89 -12.81 -4.98
N THR A 113 18.89 -13.71 -4.93
CA THR A 113 20.31 -13.41 -4.69
C THR A 113 21.09 -12.94 -5.93
N SER A 114 20.44 -12.57 -7.04
CA SER A 114 21.13 -12.29 -8.31
C SER A 114 21.03 -10.85 -8.84
N ARG A 115 20.33 -9.94 -8.16
CA ARG A 115 20.41 -8.49 -8.42
C ARG A 115 20.36 -7.77 -7.08
N ALA A 116 21.29 -6.85 -6.82
CA ALA A 116 21.15 -5.92 -5.71
C ALA A 116 19.74 -5.30 -5.78
N SER A 117 18.90 -5.65 -4.80
CA SER A 117 17.53 -5.19 -4.77
C SER A 117 17.54 -3.67 -4.74
N ARG A 118 16.88 -2.98 -5.69
CA ARG A 118 16.76 -1.51 -5.69
C ARG A 118 16.21 -0.97 -4.36
N TRP A 119 15.49 -1.80 -3.62
CA TRP A 119 14.96 -1.51 -2.29
C TRP A 119 16.02 -1.47 -1.19
N ALA A 120 17.18 -2.08 -1.40
CA ALA A 120 18.31 -2.13 -0.49
C ALA A 120 19.30 -0.96 -0.71
N ASP A 121 19.11 -0.18 -1.77
CA ASP A 121 19.89 1.02 -2.05
C ASP A 121 19.53 2.13 -1.01
N PRO A 122 20.50 2.68 -0.27
CA PRO A 122 20.26 3.82 0.63
C PRO A 122 19.57 5.00 -0.06
N ASP A 123 19.87 5.26 -1.34
CA ASP A 123 19.30 6.37 -2.10
C ASP A 123 17.80 6.18 -2.33
N HIS A 124 17.35 4.93 -2.47
CA HIS A 124 15.93 4.64 -2.70
C HIS A 124 15.04 5.15 -1.57
N PHE A 125 15.49 5.05 -0.31
CA PHE A 125 14.73 5.57 0.83
C PHE A 125 14.81 7.10 0.91
N ALA A 126 15.98 7.68 0.66
CA ALA A 126 16.17 9.13 0.64
C ALA A 126 15.32 9.80 -0.45
N GLN A 127 15.24 9.21 -1.65
CA GLN A 127 14.37 9.66 -2.74
C GLN A 127 12.90 9.67 -2.31
N ARG A 128 12.42 8.61 -1.65
CA ARG A 128 11.04 8.56 -1.13
C ARG A 128 10.77 9.67 -0.10
N GLN A 129 11.74 10.01 0.75
CA GLN A 129 11.61 11.18 1.63
C GLN A 129 11.44 12.49 0.85
N SER A 130 12.21 12.66 -0.23
CA SER A 130 12.11 13.84 -1.09
C SER A 130 10.75 13.92 -1.79
N CYS A 131 10.31 12.83 -2.42
CA CYS A 131 9.03 12.73 -3.12
C CYS A 131 7.85 13.13 -2.22
N MET A 132 7.81 12.65 -0.97
CA MET A 132 6.76 13.01 -0.01
C MET A 132 6.57 14.53 0.13
N ASN A 133 7.67 15.27 0.23
CA ASN A 133 7.61 16.71 0.44
C ASN A 133 7.29 17.46 -0.86
N THR A 134 7.85 17.03 -1.99
CA THR A 134 7.50 17.59 -3.30
C THR A 134 6.00 17.44 -3.58
N PHE A 135 5.44 16.26 -3.34
CA PHE A 135 4.02 16.01 -3.58
C PHE A 135 3.15 16.81 -2.61
N ALA A 136 3.47 16.82 -1.31
CA ALA A 136 2.72 17.61 -0.33
C ALA A 136 2.73 19.10 -0.68
N SER A 137 3.87 19.63 -1.15
CA SER A 137 3.98 21.01 -1.63
C SER A 137 3.06 21.28 -2.83
N TRP A 138 3.06 20.39 -3.84
CA TRP A 138 2.19 20.57 -5.00
C TRP A 138 0.70 20.45 -4.68
N PHE A 139 0.30 19.51 -3.82
CA PHE A 139 -1.08 19.38 -3.35
C PHE A 139 -1.50 20.52 -2.40
N GLY A 140 -0.53 21.25 -1.82
CA GLY A 140 -0.76 22.34 -0.86
C GLY A 140 -1.05 21.89 0.58
N TYR A 141 -1.09 20.58 0.83
CA TYR A 141 -1.29 19.98 2.15
C TYR A 141 -0.84 18.51 2.10
N MET A 142 -0.89 17.81 3.24
CA MET A 142 -0.69 16.36 3.30
C MET A 142 -2.04 15.63 3.10
N PRO A 143 -2.29 15.00 1.94
CA PRO A 143 -3.56 14.33 1.68
C PRO A 143 -3.64 12.92 2.24
N LEU A 144 -2.52 12.30 2.63
CA LEU A 144 -2.53 10.94 3.16
C LEU A 144 -3.24 10.88 4.51
N ILE A 145 -4.13 9.91 4.65
CA ILE A 145 -4.90 9.68 5.88
C ILE A 145 -4.45 8.37 6.50
N HIS A 146 -4.28 8.36 7.82
CA HIS A 146 -3.92 7.16 8.56
C HIS A 146 -5.12 6.21 8.72
N SER A 147 -4.83 4.92 8.76
CA SER A 147 -5.78 3.84 9.01
C SER A 147 -5.11 2.72 9.79
N GLN A 148 -5.91 2.04 10.60
CA GLN A 148 -5.53 0.80 11.27
C GLN A 148 -6.38 -0.39 10.79
N MET A 149 -7.31 -0.15 9.86
CA MET A 149 -8.21 -1.16 9.32
C MET A 149 -7.41 -2.27 8.64
N ARG A 150 -7.76 -3.51 8.91
CA ARG A 150 -7.22 -4.67 8.23
C ARG A 150 -8.33 -5.66 7.97
N LEU A 151 -8.37 -6.17 6.74
CA LEU A 151 -9.30 -7.24 6.37
C LEU A 151 -8.54 -8.51 6.07
N ASP A 152 -8.98 -9.59 6.72
CA ASP A 152 -8.45 -10.93 6.55
C ASP A 152 -9.57 -11.85 6.04
N PRO A 153 -9.27 -12.77 5.11
CA PRO A 153 -10.21 -13.80 4.71
C PRO A 153 -10.60 -14.69 5.91
N VAL A 154 -11.90 -14.82 6.14
CA VAL A 154 -12.44 -15.81 7.09
C VAL A 154 -12.05 -17.20 6.57
N LEU A 155 -11.35 -18.00 7.39
CA LEU A 155 -10.83 -19.35 7.09
C LEU A 155 -9.45 -19.49 6.41
N PHE A 156 -8.66 -18.42 6.20
CA PHE A 156 -7.32 -18.59 5.58
C PHE A 156 -6.35 -19.32 6.50
N LYS A 157 -6.01 -20.56 6.12
CA LYS A 157 -5.28 -21.56 6.92
C LYS A 157 -5.98 -21.99 8.20
N ASP A 158 -7.27 -21.73 8.32
CA ASP A 158 -8.01 -22.24 9.45
C ASP A 158 -8.01 -23.77 9.38
N GLN A 159 -7.65 -24.43 10.49
CA GLN A 159 -7.62 -25.87 10.57
C GLN A 159 -9.04 -26.45 10.52
N VAL A 160 -10.07 -25.68 10.20
CA VAL A 160 -11.45 -26.15 10.05
C VAL A 160 -11.54 -27.36 9.13
N SER A 161 -10.70 -27.51 8.10
CA SER A 161 -10.66 -28.76 7.30
C SER A 161 -10.09 -29.97 8.07
N ILE A 162 -9.16 -29.76 9.00
CA ILE A 162 -8.60 -30.76 9.94
C ILE A 162 -9.58 -31.02 11.10
N LEU A 163 -10.23 -29.99 11.63
CA LEU A 163 -11.20 -30.08 12.71
C LEU A 163 -12.53 -30.68 12.23
N ARG A 164 -12.99 -30.39 11.01
CA ARG A 164 -14.11 -31.09 10.35
C ARG A 164 -13.80 -32.56 10.10
N LYS A 165 -12.53 -32.92 9.82
CA LYS A 165 -12.10 -34.33 9.80
C LYS A 165 -12.16 -34.98 11.17
N LYS A 166 -11.88 -34.23 12.25
CA LYS A 166 -11.92 -34.70 13.65
C LYS A 166 -13.33 -34.86 14.19
N TYR A 167 -14.28 -34.02 13.77
CA TYR A 167 -15.68 -34.04 14.21
C TYR A 167 -16.63 -34.08 13.00
N ARG A 168 -16.73 -35.25 12.34
CA ARG A 168 -17.54 -35.42 11.12
C ARG A 168 -19.05 -35.23 11.34
N ASP A 169 -19.54 -35.43 12.56
CA ASP A 169 -20.98 -35.41 12.88
C ASP A 169 -21.46 -34.10 13.52
N ILE A 170 -20.64 -33.04 13.52
CA ILE A 170 -21.02 -31.76 14.17
C ILE A 170 -22.18 -31.05 13.46
N GLU A 171 -22.42 -31.38 12.17
CA GLU A 171 -23.52 -30.83 11.36
C GLU A 171 -24.81 -31.69 11.47
N ARG A 172 -24.83 -32.75 12.30
CA ARG A 172 -25.99 -33.64 12.53
C ARG A 172 -26.82 -33.29 13.78
N LEU A 173 -26.54 -32.16 14.44
CA LEU A 173 -27.31 -31.65 15.57
C LEU A 173 -28.37 -30.64 15.12
#